data_AF-A0A6I9PJE6-F1
#
_entry.id   AF-A0A6I9PJE6-F1
#
_cell.length_a   1.000
_cell.length_b   1.000
_cell.length_c   1.000
_cell.angle_alpha   90.00
_cell.angle_beta   90.00
_cell.angle_gamma   90.00
#
_symmetry.space_group_name_H-M   'P 1'
#
loop_
_entity.id
_entity.type
_entity.pdbx_description
1 polymer ?
#
loop_
_entity_poly.entity_id
_entity_poly.type
_entity_poly.pdbx_seq_one_letter_code
_entity_poly.pdbx_strand_id
1 'polypeptide(L)'
;LYEQSCEAYKHNGNTSGHFYIDVDGSGPIKPQLVYCNMTEENTWMVIQHNNSELTRVRPSPEVNQHSVHFDYSTEEEQLLAAISQSEYCEQELSYHCRKSRLLNTPEGSPFSWWLGGPAPGRVQSYWGGAQPGSQQCVCGLQGDCVDPQHYCNCDADRTEWY
;
A
#
# COMPACT_ATOMS: atom_id res chain seq x y z
N LEU A 1 1.56 -8.29 30.51
CA LEU A 1 1.71 -6.91 30.03
C LEU A 1 2.41 -7.01 28.70
N TYR A 2 1.91 -6.33 27.67
CA TYR A 2 2.50 -6.34 26.33
C TYR A 2 3.25 -5.03 26.11
N GLU A 3 4.31 -5.06 25.30
CA GLU A 3 5.05 -3.85 24.97
C GLU A 3 4.33 -3.01 23.90
N GLN A 4 4.63 -1.71 23.88
CA GLN A 4 3.98 -0.76 22.97
C GLN A 4 4.51 -0.79 21.54
N SER A 5 5.68 -1.39 21.30
CA SER A 5 6.29 -1.43 19.97
C SER A 5 7.26 -2.59 19.81
N CYS A 6 7.57 -2.93 18.54
CA CYS A 6 8.61 -3.89 18.22
C CYS A 6 9.99 -3.43 18.72
N GLU A 7 10.26 -2.12 18.71
CA GLU A 7 11.51 -1.54 19.24
C GLU A 7 11.63 -1.77 20.75
N ALA A 8 10.55 -1.65 21.51
CA ALA A 8 10.54 -1.95 22.95
C ALA A 8 10.88 -3.43 23.22
N TYR A 9 10.32 -4.35 22.44
CA TYR A 9 10.70 -5.77 22.52
C TYR A 9 12.19 -5.98 22.16
N LYS A 10 12.71 -5.32 21.12
CA LYS A 10 14.13 -5.39 20.72
C LYS A 10 15.04 -4.92 21.86
N HIS A 11 14.72 -3.79 22.51
CA HIS A 11 15.48 -3.28 23.66
C HIS A 11 15.48 -4.22 24.87
N ASN A 12 14.41 -5.00 25.05
CA ASN A 12 14.34 -6.05 26.06
C ASN A 12 15.15 -7.31 25.72
N GLY A 13 15.89 -7.31 24.59
CA GLY A 13 16.74 -8.42 24.15
C GLY A 13 16.01 -9.47 23.30
N ASN A 14 14.80 -9.16 22.81
CA ASN A 14 14.10 -10.05 21.88
C ASN A 14 14.67 -9.96 20.47
N THR A 15 14.39 -10.97 19.66
CA THR A 15 14.74 -11.05 18.24
C THR A 15 13.47 -11.12 17.39
N SER A 16 13.60 -11.05 16.06
CA SER A 16 12.46 -11.07 15.14
C SER A 16 11.50 -12.24 15.41
N GLY A 17 10.21 -11.96 15.33
CA GLY A 17 9.18 -12.93 15.69
C GLY A 17 7.79 -12.31 15.76
N HIS A 18 6.80 -13.12 16.14
CA HIS A 18 5.44 -12.64 16.36
C HIS A 18 5.28 -12.18 17.81
N PHE A 19 4.78 -10.96 18.00
CA PHE A 19 4.55 -10.37 19.30
C PHE A 19 3.17 -9.72 19.38
N TYR A 20 2.57 -9.76 20.55
CA TYR A 20 1.43 -8.92 20.87
C TYR A 20 1.92 -7.52 21.20
N ILE A 21 1.41 -6.53 20.48
CA ILE A 21 1.75 -5.12 20.65
C ILE A 21 0.53 -4.40 21.19
N ASP A 22 0.73 -3.65 22.26
CA ASP A 22 -0.29 -2.81 22.91
C ASP A 22 0.03 -1.34 22.64
N VAL A 23 -0.39 -0.86 21.48
CA VAL A 23 0.03 0.44 20.93
C VAL A 23 -0.31 1.61 21.86
N ASP A 24 -1.43 1.59 22.59
CA ASP A 24 -1.83 2.69 23.48
C ASP A 24 -1.65 2.37 24.98
N GLY A 25 -1.20 1.16 25.32
CA GLY A 25 -0.83 0.74 26.66
C GLY A 25 -2.02 0.67 27.62
N SER A 26 -2.30 1.76 28.33
CA SER A 26 -3.47 1.81 29.24
C SER A 26 -4.75 2.28 28.55
N GLY A 27 -4.71 2.47 27.23
CA GLY A 27 -5.83 2.98 26.45
C GLY A 27 -6.86 1.90 26.09
N PRO A 28 -7.88 2.26 25.29
CA PRO A 28 -8.96 1.35 24.92
C PRO A 28 -8.61 0.36 23.79
N ILE A 29 -7.53 0.58 23.03
CA ILE A 29 -7.17 -0.24 21.88
C ILE A 29 -6.63 -1.58 22.39
N LYS A 30 -7.14 -2.68 21.82
CA LYS A 30 -6.70 -4.00 22.23
C LYS A 30 -5.32 -4.31 21.68
N PRO A 31 -4.50 -5.14 22.38
CA PRO A 31 -3.25 -5.63 21.83
C PRO A 31 -3.45 -6.42 20.52
N GLN A 32 -2.59 -6.19 19.53
CA GLN A 32 -2.62 -6.86 18.22
C GLN A 32 -1.41 -7.78 18.04
N LEU A 33 -1.62 -8.94 17.40
CA LEU A 33 -0.53 -9.83 17.02
C LEU A 33 0.07 -9.37 15.68
N VAL A 34 1.36 -9.05 15.67
CA VAL A 34 2.09 -8.60 14.48
C VAL A 34 3.44 -9.30 14.38
N TYR A 35 4.04 -9.30 13.19
CA TYR A 35 5.40 -9.75 13.02
C TYR A 35 6.36 -8.56 13.21
N CYS A 36 7.27 -8.67 14.17
CA CYS A 36 8.34 -7.71 14.36
C CYS A 36 9.58 -8.19 13.59
N ASN A 37 10.01 -7.40 12.61
CA ASN A 37 11.29 -7.61 11.95
C ASN A 37 12.35 -6.70 12.60
N MET A 38 13.29 -7.32 13.33
CA MET A 38 14.35 -6.66 14.09
C MET A 38 15.75 -6.97 13.54
N THR A 39 15.86 -7.49 12.30
CA THR A 39 17.14 -7.95 11.74
C THR A 39 18.06 -6.83 11.29
N GLU A 40 17.50 -5.66 11.00
CA GLU A 40 18.23 -4.51 10.45
C GLU A 40 18.44 -3.42 11.51
N GLU A 41 19.05 -2.31 11.09
CA GLU A 41 19.18 -1.10 11.90
C GLU A 41 17.79 -0.63 12.34
N ASN A 42 16.87 -0.52 11.38
CA ASN A 42 15.47 -0.19 11.64
C ASN A 42 14.68 -1.42 12.09
N THR A 43 13.76 -1.20 13.03
CA THR A 43 12.82 -2.22 13.50
C THR A 43 11.45 -1.99 12.88
N TRP A 44 10.91 -3.02 12.23
CA TRP A 44 9.65 -2.93 11.52
C TRP A 44 8.54 -3.68 12.24
N MET A 45 7.39 -3.03 12.34
CA MET A 45 6.12 -3.70 12.60
C MET A 45 5.50 -4.09 11.25
N VAL A 46 5.41 -5.39 10.98
CA VAL A 46 4.86 -5.92 9.73
C VAL A 46 3.43 -6.39 9.96
N ILE A 47 2.48 -5.72 9.31
CA ILE A 47 1.05 -6.05 9.34
C ILE A 47 0.65 -6.59 7.98
N GLN A 48 0.12 -7.81 7.95
CA GLN A 48 -0.23 -8.53 6.72
C GLN A 48 -1.67 -8.24 6.29
N HIS A 49 -1.91 -8.36 4.98
CA HIS A 49 -3.25 -8.36 4.38
C HIS A 49 -3.47 -9.60 3.51
N ASN A 50 -4.72 -9.85 3.13
CA ASN A 50 -5.17 -11.05 2.43
C ASN A 50 -4.73 -11.18 0.95
N ASN A 51 -3.90 -10.28 0.44
CA ASN A 51 -3.60 -10.21 -0.99
C ASN A 51 -2.15 -9.83 -1.27
N SER A 52 -1.23 -10.71 -0.89
CA SER A 52 0.20 -10.60 -1.19
C SER A 52 0.59 -11.22 -2.55
N GLU A 53 -0.29 -12.03 -3.15
CA GLU A 53 -0.05 -12.73 -4.41
C GLU A 53 -0.62 -11.97 -5.61
N LEU A 54 -0.02 -12.17 -6.79
CA LEU A 54 -0.47 -11.52 -8.01
C LEU A 54 -1.89 -11.95 -8.39
N THR A 55 -2.86 -11.05 -8.22
CA THR A 55 -4.26 -11.29 -8.62
C THR A 55 -4.47 -10.88 -10.07
N ARG A 56 -4.73 -11.87 -10.96
CA ARG A 56 -4.99 -11.59 -12.37
C ARG A 56 -6.44 -11.14 -12.60
N VAL A 57 -6.61 -9.87 -12.94
CA VAL A 57 -7.89 -9.32 -13.39
C VAL A 57 -8.12 -9.66 -14.88
N ARG A 58 -9.30 -10.20 -15.21
CA ARG A 58 -9.69 -10.50 -16.60
C ARG A 58 -10.90 -9.66 -16.99
N PRO A 59 -10.90 -9.07 -18.19
CA PRO A 59 -12.08 -8.36 -18.68
C PRO A 59 -13.26 -9.32 -18.80
N SER A 60 -14.43 -8.87 -18.34
CA SER A 60 -15.71 -9.56 -18.44
C SER A 60 -16.72 -8.63 -19.09
N PRO A 61 -17.49 -9.07 -20.11
CA PRO A 61 -18.51 -8.24 -20.76
C PRO A 61 -19.60 -7.71 -19.81
N GLU A 62 -19.80 -8.40 -18.68
CA GLU A 62 -20.84 -8.09 -17.70
C GLU A 62 -20.32 -7.21 -16.56
N VAL A 63 -19.00 -6.98 -16.48
CA VAL A 63 -18.37 -6.27 -15.37
C VAL A 63 -17.73 -4.99 -15.88
N ASN A 64 -18.33 -3.85 -15.51
CA ASN A 64 -17.83 -2.52 -15.86
C ASN A 64 -16.72 -2.03 -14.93
N GLN A 65 -16.55 -2.67 -13.75
CA GLN A 65 -15.57 -2.26 -12.76
C GLN A 65 -15.05 -3.48 -11.99
N HIS A 66 -13.73 -3.58 -11.88
CA HIS A 66 -13.06 -4.51 -10.99
C HIS A 66 -12.51 -3.76 -9.79
N SER A 67 -12.83 -4.22 -8.59
CA SER A 67 -12.25 -3.72 -7.34
C SER A 67 -11.50 -4.84 -6.64
N VAL A 68 -10.40 -4.48 -6.01
CA VAL A 68 -9.63 -5.33 -5.11
C VAL A 68 -9.62 -4.63 -3.76
N HIS A 69 -10.00 -5.36 -2.72
CA HIS A 69 -9.96 -4.88 -1.34
C HIS A 69 -8.85 -5.60 -0.59
N PHE A 70 -8.13 -4.87 0.25
CA PHE A 70 -7.05 -5.40 1.08
C PHE A 70 -7.56 -5.54 2.51
N ASP A 71 -7.91 -6.76 2.88
CA ASP A 71 -8.34 -7.08 4.25
C ASP A 71 -7.10 -7.32 5.11
N TYR A 72 -6.84 -6.40 6.03
CA TYR A 72 -5.74 -6.52 6.99
C TYR A 72 -6.11 -7.46 8.13
N SER A 73 -5.10 -8.10 8.73
CA SER A 73 -5.28 -9.01 9.86
C SER A 73 -5.62 -8.33 11.19
N THR A 74 -5.81 -7.00 11.21
CA THR A 74 -5.99 -6.19 12.41
C THR A 74 -7.10 -5.16 12.20
N GLU A 75 -7.72 -4.69 13.28
CA GLU A 75 -8.83 -3.73 13.20
C GLU A 75 -8.35 -2.33 12.75
N GLU A 76 -9.27 -1.51 12.23
CA GLU A 76 -8.91 -0.17 11.71
C GLU A 76 -8.31 0.73 12.80
N GLU A 77 -8.83 0.70 14.03
CA GLU A 77 -8.29 1.49 15.14
C GLU A 77 -6.82 1.13 15.46
N GLN A 78 -6.50 -0.16 15.37
CA GLN A 78 -5.16 -0.73 15.59
C GLN A 78 -4.21 -0.29 14.48
N LEU A 79 -4.63 -0.39 13.21
CA LEU A 79 -3.86 0.11 12.06
C LEU A 79 -3.55 1.60 12.20
N LEU A 80 -4.55 2.42 12.50
CA LEU A 80 -4.40 3.86 12.59
C LEU A 80 -3.48 4.26 13.75
N ALA A 81 -3.61 3.61 14.90
CA ALA A 81 -2.72 3.81 16.03
C ALA A 81 -1.28 3.43 15.69
N ALA A 82 -1.06 2.25 15.08
CA ALA A 82 0.26 1.81 14.64
C ALA A 82 0.89 2.80 13.65
N ILE A 83 0.15 3.27 12.64
CA ILE A 83 0.62 4.28 11.69
C ILE A 83 0.96 5.58 12.41
N SER A 84 0.10 6.07 13.31
CA SER A 84 0.30 7.35 14.00
C SER A 84 1.51 7.39 14.94
N GLN A 85 1.89 6.24 15.50
CA GLN A 85 3.02 6.11 16.41
C GLN A 85 4.33 5.78 15.70
N SER A 86 4.25 5.38 14.44
CA SER A 86 5.43 5.05 13.64
C SER A 86 6.09 6.33 13.12
N GLU A 87 7.42 6.40 13.21
CA GLU A 87 8.19 7.47 12.56
C GLU A 87 8.03 7.42 11.03
N TYR A 88 7.92 6.20 10.49
CA TYR A 88 7.78 5.94 9.06
C TYR A 88 6.87 4.75 8.82
N CYS A 89 6.06 4.82 7.76
CA CYS A 89 5.17 3.74 7.33
C CYS A 89 5.21 3.64 5.80
N GLU A 90 5.34 2.42 5.29
CA GLU A 90 5.31 2.14 3.86
C GLU A 90 4.47 0.90 3.54
N GLN A 91 3.93 0.89 2.33
CA GLN A 91 3.24 -0.25 1.75
C GLN A 91 3.58 -0.32 0.26
N GLU A 92 3.87 -1.52 -0.24
CA GLU A 92 4.08 -1.76 -1.65
C GLU A 92 2.77 -2.16 -2.34
N LEU A 93 2.49 -1.56 -3.50
CA LEU A 93 1.42 -1.96 -4.40
C LEU A 93 1.98 -2.10 -5.81
N SER A 94 1.88 -3.30 -6.37
CA SER A 94 2.29 -3.61 -7.75
C SER A 94 1.07 -3.78 -8.66
N TYR A 95 1.07 -3.08 -9.80
CA TYR A 95 0.04 -3.18 -10.82
C TYR A 95 0.68 -3.49 -12.17
N HIS A 96 0.48 -4.72 -12.64
CA HIS A 96 0.97 -5.17 -13.93
C HIS A 96 -0.13 -5.03 -14.99
N CYS A 97 0.21 -4.37 -16.10
CA CYS A 97 -0.78 -3.96 -17.09
C CYS A 97 -0.44 -4.43 -18.50
N ARG A 98 -1.49 -4.71 -19.27
CA ARG A 98 -1.42 -4.97 -20.71
C ARG A 98 -2.72 -4.51 -21.34
N LYS A 99 -2.66 -3.48 -22.18
CA LYS A 99 -3.86 -2.78 -22.70
C LYS A 99 -4.85 -2.39 -21.60
N SER A 100 -4.32 -1.88 -20.48
CA SER A 100 -5.09 -1.52 -19.30
C SER A 100 -4.59 -0.18 -18.80
N ARG A 101 -5.30 0.89 -19.14
CA ARG A 101 -4.89 2.27 -18.85
C ARG A 101 -5.21 2.63 -17.40
N LEU A 102 -4.32 3.43 -16.81
CA LEU A 102 -4.46 4.01 -15.48
C LEU A 102 -5.10 5.40 -15.59
N LEU A 103 -4.54 6.24 -16.44
CA LEU A 103 -4.92 7.65 -16.58
C LEU A 103 -5.62 7.87 -17.91
N ASN A 104 -6.44 8.92 -17.98
CA ASN A 104 -7.26 9.19 -19.15
C ASN A 104 -6.57 10.11 -20.16
N THR A 105 -6.03 11.26 -19.71
CA THR A 105 -5.33 12.32 -20.47
C THR A 105 -5.11 13.53 -19.53
N PRO A 106 -4.37 14.61 -19.89
CA PRO A 106 -3.91 15.64 -18.94
C PRO A 106 -4.98 16.31 -18.05
N GLU A 107 -6.25 16.35 -18.46
CA GLU A 107 -7.33 16.95 -17.66
C GLU A 107 -8.57 16.04 -17.44
N GLY A 108 -8.47 14.73 -17.70
CA GLY A 108 -9.59 13.78 -17.58
C GLY A 108 -9.63 12.99 -16.26
N SER A 109 -10.82 12.51 -15.84
CA SER A 109 -10.92 11.56 -14.72
C SER A 109 -10.15 10.27 -15.04
N PRO A 110 -9.38 9.71 -14.09
CA PRO A 110 -8.57 8.52 -14.33
C PRO A 110 -9.45 7.29 -14.62
N PHE A 111 -8.92 6.33 -15.38
CA PHE A 111 -9.59 5.05 -15.62
C PHE A 111 -9.45 4.10 -14.43
N SER A 112 -8.32 4.17 -13.72
CA SER A 112 -8.02 3.36 -12.54
C SER A 112 -7.52 4.25 -11.41
N TRP A 113 -7.90 3.94 -10.18
CA TRP A 113 -7.47 4.63 -8.97
C TRP A 113 -7.40 3.64 -7.80
N TRP A 114 -6.74 4.05 -6.72
CA TRP A 114 -6.75 3.31 -5.45
C TRP A 114 -7.28 4.21 -4.33
N LEU A 115 -7.72 3.58 -3.24
CA LEU A 115 -8.22 4.27 -2.06
C LEU A 115 -7.20 4.13 -0.94
N GLY A 116 -6.74 5.27 -0.39
CA GLY A 116 -5.76 5.30 0.69
C GLY A 116 -6.25 6.07 1.91
N GLY A 117 -5.75 5.70 3.09
CA GLY A 117 -6.08 6.33 4.36
C GLY A 117 -7.26 5.70 5.10
N PRO A 118 -7.72 6.32 6.20
CA PRO A 118 -8.83 5.82 7.03
C PRO A 118 -10.11 5.64 6.22
N ALA A 119 -10.96 4.69 6.62
CA ALA A 119 -12.21 4.37 5.96
C ALA A 119 -13.12 5.62 5.84
N PRO A 120 -13.76 5.85 4.67
CA PRO A 120 -13.84 4.95 3.51
C PRO A 120 -12.64 5.05 2.52
N GLY A 121 -11.59 5.79 2.88
CA GLY A 121 -10.43 6.06 2.04
C GLY A 121 -10.61 7.31 1.16
N ARG A 122 -9.49 7.82 0.63
CA ARG A 122 -9.45 8.91 -0.34
C ARG A 122 -8.94 8.39 -1.68
N VAL A 123 -9.55 8.87 -2.76
CA VAL A 123 -9.10 8.55 -4.13
C VAL A 123 -7.69 9.07 -4.33
N GLN A 124 -6.82 8.17 -4.79
CA GLN A 124 -5.45 8.44 -5.19
C GLN A 124 -5.26 8.01 -6.64
N SER A 125 -4.64 8.88 -7.43
CA SER A 125 -4.40 8.71 -8.87
C SER A 125 -2.92 8.78 -9.24
N TYR A 126 -2.03 8.86 -8.26
CA TYR A 126 -0.60 8.64 -8.46
C TYR A 126 -0.31 7.15 -8.30
N TRP A 127 0.69 6.65 -9.02
CA TRP A 127 1.05 5.24 -9.07
C TRP A 127 2.55 5.04 -8.82
N GLY A 128 2.99 3.78 -8.74
CA GLY A 128 4.33 3.34 -8.31
C GLY A 128 5.45 4.37 -8.43
N GLY A 129 5.99 4.76 -7.27
CA GLY A 129 7.12 5.68 -7.13
C GLY A 129 6.83 7.17 -7.38
N ALA A 130 5.60 7.53 -7.77
CA ALA A 130 5.22 8.92 -7.95
C ALA A 130 4.77 9.60 -6.64
N GLN A 131 4.88 10.93 -6.61
CA GLN A 131 4.47 11.73 -5.45
C GLN A 131 2.95 11.83 -5.33
N PRO A 132 2.38 11.92 -4.11
CA PRO A 132 0.96 12.16 -3.91
C PRO A 132 0.44 13.38 -4.68
N GLY A 133 -0.71 13.23 -5.36
CA GLY A 133 -1.34 14.29 -6.15
C GLY A 133 -0.70 14.56 -7.52
N SER A 134 0.39 13.88 -7.88
CA SER A 134 1.07 14.08 -9.17
C SER A 134 0.24 13.66 -10.37
N GLN A 135 -0.65 12.66 -10.22
CA GLN A 135 -1.34 11.97 -11.33
C GLN A 135 -0.35 11.38 -12.34
N GLN A 136 0.75 10.82 -11.86
CA GLN A 136 1.80 10.23 -12.70
C GLN A 136 2.28 8.91 -12.11
N CYS A 137 3.09 8.19 -12.89
CA CYS A 137 3.96 7.12 -12.43
C CYS A 137 5.41 7.64 -12.30
N VAL A 138 6.31 6.86 -11.71
CA VAL A 138 7.74 7.21 -11.63
C VAL A 138 8.33 7.60 -12.99
N CYS A 139 7.96 6.91 -14.07
CA CYS A 139 8.48 7.22 -15.40
C CYS A 139 8.01 8.59 -15.92
N GLY A 140 6.82 9.04 -15.50
CA GLY A 140 6.29 10.35 -15.87
C GLY A 140 7.10 11.46 -15.19
N LEU A 141 7.44 11.26 -13.92
CA LEU A 141 8.30 12.18 -13.18
C LEU A 141 9.73 12.23 -13.75
N GLN A 142 10.25 11.10 -14.23
CA GLN A 142 11.60 10.99 -14.79
C GLN A 142 11.68 11.38 -16.27
N GLY A 143 10.55 11.41 -16.98
CA GLY A 143 10.49 11.69 -18.41
C GLY A 143 11.00 10.55 -19.29
N ASP A 144 10.95 9.31 -18.79
CA ASP A 144 11.47 8.11 -19.45
C ASP A 144 10.41 7.03 -19.71
N CYS A 145 9.12 7.41 -19.65
CA CYS A 145 8.05 6.51 -20.07
C CYS A 145 8.23 6.04 -21.52
N VAL A 146 7.77 4.82 -21.79
CA VAL A 146 7.90 4.15 -23.09
C VAL A 146 7.23 4.91 -24.24
N ASP A 147 6.19 5.69 -23.91
CA ASP A 147 5.56 6.65 -24.79
C ASP A 147 5.64 8.05 -24.14
N PRO A 148 6.38 9.00 -24.72
CA PRO A 148 6.58 10.32 -24.14
C PRO A 148 5.30 11.18 -24.13
N GLN A 149 4.19 10.75 -24.75
CA GLN A 149 2.89 11.42 -24.65
C GLN A 149 2.11 11.04 -23.38
N HIS A 150 2.59 10.07 -22.61
CA HIS A 150 1.90 9.53 -21.44
C HIS A 150 2.76 9.63 -20.17
N TYR A 151 2.10 9.74 -19.01
CA TYR A 151 2.76 9.84 -17.70
C TYR A 151 2.90 8.49 -16.96
N CYS A 152 2.43 7.42 -17.58
CA CYS A 152 2.53 6.04 -17.09
C CYS A 152 2.70 5.08 -18.28
N ASN A 153 3.53 4.06 -18.13
CA ASN A 153 3.74 3.04 -19.16
C ASN A 153 2.45 2.27 -19.53
N CYS A 154 1.57 2.06 -18.55
CA CYS A 154 0.28 1.40 -18.75
C CYS A 154 -0.67 2.15 -19.69
N ASP A 155 -0.49 3.46 -19.83
CA ASP A 155 -1.37 4.28 -20.67
C ASP A 155 -1.00 4.20 -22.15
N ALA A 156 0.20 3.69 -22.49
CA ALA A 156 0.68 3.53 -23.85
C ALA A 156 -0.09 2.46 -24.67
N ASP A 157 -1.05 1.76 -24.06
CA ASP A 157 -1.96 0.79 -24.71
C ASP A 157 -1.24 -0.33 -25.49
N ARG A 158 -0.09 -0.74 -24.96
CA ARG A 158 0.81 -1.72 -25.57
C ARG A 158 0.42 -3.17 -25.22
N THR A 159 0.88 -4.11 -26.04
CA THR A 159 0.64 -5.55 -25.89
C THR A 159 1.62 -6.25 -24.95
N GLU A 160 2.72 -5.58 -24.65
CA GLU A 160 3.72 -5.94 -23.68
C GLU A 160 3.21 -5.70 -22.26
N TRP A 161 3.85 -6.35 -21.29
CA TRP A 161 3.56 -6.13 -19.88
C TRP A 161 4.45 -5.01 -19.34
N TYR A 162 3.82 -4.09 -18.60
CA TYR A 162 4.48 -3.04 -17.84
C TYR A 162 4.08 -3.11 -16.38
#